data_AF-A0A6N2ECX4-F1
#
_entry.id   AF-A0A6N2ECX4-F1
#
_cell.length_a   1.000
_cell.length_b   1.000
_cell.length_c   1.000
_cell.angle_alpha   90.00
_cell.angle_beta   90.00
_cell.angle_gamma   90.00
#
_symmetry.space_group_name_H-M   'P 1'
#
loop_
_entity.id
_entity.type
_entity.pdbx_description
1 polymer ?
#
loop_
_entity_poly.entity_id
_entity_poly.type
_entity_poly.pdbx_seq_one_letter_code
_entity_poly.pdbx_strand_id
1 'polypeptide(L)'
;PFSLALQLAIAVLVVACPCALGLATPTVMTVSSGQAARAGLLFRGGDAIEMAARLHAVLFDKTGTLTLGRPLVTGVETAAGVTPERLLQLAASLEASTRHPLAHALLQEATARQLSLLEVHAGATVAGAGVDGTVDGQPCRVGRLSWVAPDADVHWRSRQAALEADGASVLAVAQAGRLLGLVAVQDAPRPDAAAVLARLRQLGFRLGLLSGDRRLPVQQLGMALGLRADELAWELRPEQKLERIVALRAAGPVAMVGDGINDAPALAAADLGIAVGTGTQIAQDSADLVVMGDRLEGIVQALALARRTMAKVRQNLVWAFGYNLIVLPIAAGVLLPGFGLLLTPPLAALLMALSSITVVLNALLLRRA
;
A
#
# COMPACT_ATOMS: atom_id res chain seq x y z
N PRO A 1 -65.18 -15.44 -4.09
CA PRO A 1 -64.45 -14.74 -3.01
C PRO A 1 -63.20 -15.48 -2.49
N PHE A 2 -63.32 -16.72 -1.98
CA PHE A 2 -62.17 -17.45 -1.38
C PHE A 2 -61.07 -17.80 -2.40
N SER A 3 -61.42 -18.37 -3.56
CA SER A 3 -60.45 -18.72 -4.61
C SER A 3 -59.63 -17.52 -5.09
N LEU A 4 -60.29 -16.36 -5.28
CA LEU A 4 -59.63 -15.12 -5.67
C LEU A 4 -58.66 -14.62 -4.59
N ALA A 5 -59.09 -14.62 -3.33
CA ALA A 5 -58.24 -14.24 -2.19
C ALA A 5 -57.01 -15.16 -2.07
N LEU A 6 -57.20 -16.47 -2.28
CA LEU A 6 -56.11 -17.45 -2.26
C LEU A 6 -55.12 -17.22 -3.41
N GLN A 7 -55.60 -16.92 -4.62
CA GLN A 7 -54.73 -16.61 -5.76
C GLN A 7 -53.90 -15.34 -5.54
N LEU A 8 -54.52 -14.26 -5.04
CA LEU A 8 -53.80 -13.02 -4.72
C LEU A 8 -52.80 -13.23 -3.58
N ALA A 9 -53.17 -13.98 -2.54
CA ALA A 9 -52.26 -14.31 -1.44
C ALA A 9 -51.02 -15.09 -1.91
N ILE A 10 -51.21 -16.09 -2.79
CA ILE A 10 -50.10 -16.85 -3.39
C ILE A 10 -49.23 -15.93 -4.26
N ALA A 11 -49.83 -15.09 -5.10
CA ALA A 11 -49.09 -14.16 -5.95
C ALA A 11 -48.24 -13.17 -5.13
N VAL A 12 -48.81 -12.61 -4.05
CA VAL A 12 -48.08 -11.74 -3.12
C VAL A 12 -46.93 -12.49 -2.46
N LEU A 13 -47.16 -13.71 -1.97
CA LEU A 13 -46.12 -14.52 -1.32
C LEU A 13 -44.96 -14.82 -2.27
N VAL A 14 -45.26 -15.15 -3.53
CA VAL A 14 -44.25 -15.38 -4.57
C VAL A 14 -43.44 -14.10 -4.79
N VAL A 15 -44.09 -12.98 -5.11
CA VAL A 15 -43.42 -11.70 -5.41
C VAL A 15 -42.63 -11.15 -4.22
N ALA A 16 -43.08 -11.40 -3.00
CA ALA A 16 -42.43 -10.88 -1.79
C ALA A 16 -41.03 -11.49 -1.56
N CYS A 17 -40.73 -12.66 -2.12
CA CYS A 17 -39.42 -13.29 -1.94
C CYS A 17 -38.33 -12.56 -2.76
N PRO A 18 -37.35 -11.89 -2.14
CA PRO A 18 -36.44 -11.01 -2.87
C PRO A 18 -35.23 -11.78 -3.44
N CYS A 19 -35.45 -12.72 -4.37
CA CYS A 19 -34.38 -13.55 -4.95
C CYS A 19 -33.24 -12.71 -5.57
N ALA A 20 -33.59 -11.63 -6.28
CA ALA A 20 -32.61 -10.74 -6.91
C ALA A 20 -31.77 -9.96 -5.88
N LEU A 21 -32.33 -9.69 -4.69
CA LEU A 21 -31.62 -8.99 -3.61
C LEU A 21 -30.47 -9.83 -3.06
N GLY A 22 -30.69 -11.14 -2.91
CA GLY A 22 -29.66 -12.08 -2.45
C GLY A 22 -28.48 -12.22 -3.42
N LEU A 23 -28.71 -11.96 -4.72
CA LEU A 23 -27.67 -12.01 -5.75
C LEU A 23 -27.00 -10.64 -6.00
N ALA A 24 -27.69 -9.55 -5.69
CA ALA A 24 -27.28 -8.19 -6.05
C ALA A 24 -25.85 -7.84 -5.64
N THR A 25 -25.48 -8.12 -4.39
CA THR A 25 -24.14 -7.81 -3.86
C THR A 25 -23.12 -8.90 -4.21
N PRO A 26 -23.36 -10.20 -3.94
CA PRO A 26 -22.35 -11.24 -4.17
C PRO A 26 -21.92 -11.35 -5.63
N THR A 27 -22.84 -11.19 -6.58
CA THR A 27 -22.50 -11.26 -8.01
C THR A 27 -21.57 -10.11 -8.43
N VAL A 28 -21.83 -8.88 -7.97
CA VAL A 28 -20.97 -7.73 -8.29
C VAL A 28 -19.60 -7.90 -7.62
N MET A 29 -19.55 -8.35 -6.37
CA MET A 29 -18.29 -8.58 -5.66
C MET A 29 -17.43 -9.62 -6.37
N THR A 30 -18.00 -10.78 -6.75
CA THR A 30 -17.26 -11.82 -7.49
C THR A 30 -16.73 -11.31 -8.83
N VAL A 31 -17.52 -10.53 -9.58
CA VAL A 31 -17.07 -9.93 -10.85
C VAL A 31 -15.95 -8.92 -10.61
N SER A 32 -16.08 -8.06 -9.59
CA SER A 32 -15.09 -7.06 -9.21
C SER A 32 -13.77 -7.69 -8.78
N SER A 33 -13.80 -8.70 -7.89
CA SER A 33 -12.60 -9.41 -7.44
C SER A 33 -11.89 -10.10 -8.61
N GLY A 34 -12.64 -10.70 -9.54
CA GLY A 34 -12.06 -11.29 -10.74
C GLY A 34 -11.42 -10.26 -11.68
N GLN A 35 -11.98 -9.06 -11.79
CA GLN A 35 -11.41 -7.95 -12.57
C GLN A 35 -10.15 -7.40 -11.89
N ALA A 36 -10.22 -7.18 -10.58
CA ALA A 36 -9.10 -6.73 -9.76
C ALA A 36 -7.90 -7.69 -9.87
N ALA A 37 -8.14 -8.99 -9.71
CA ALA A 37 -7.08 -10.00 -9.79
C ALA A 37 -6.38 -10.02 -11.15
N ARG A 38 -7.13 -9.84 -12.25
CA ARG A 38 -6.54 -9.72 -13.61
C ARG A 38 -5.68 -8.48 -13.79
N ALA A 39 -5.95 -7.41 -13.05
CA ALA A 39 -5.17 -6.18 -13.03
C ALA A 39 -4.03 -6.21 -12.00
N GLY A 40 -3.83 -7.34 -11.31
CA GLY A 40 -2.81 -7.47 -10.27
C GLY A 40 -3.21 -6.86 -8.92
N LEU A 41 -4.50 -6.69 -8.67
CA LEU A 41 -5.05 -6.09 -7.46
C LEU A 41 -5.80 -7.19 -6.68
N LEU A 42 -5.20 -7.71 -5.61
CA LEU A 42 -5.73 -8.84 -4.87
C LEU A 42 -6.41 -8.36 -3.59
N PHE A 43 -7.74 -8.35 -3.58
CA PHE A 43 -8.54 -8.06 -2.38
C PHE A 43 -8.80 -9.35 -1.60
N ARG A 44 -8.64 -9.30 -0.26
CA ARG A 44 -8.91 -10.41 0.67
C ARG A 44 -10.39 -10.52 1.06
N GLY A 45 -11.30 -10.25 0.14
CA GLY A 45 -12.74 -10.33 0.38
C GLY A 45 -13.52 -9.15 -0.18
N GLY A 46 -14.85 -9.26 -0.11
CA GLY A 46 -15.77 -8.21 -0.56
C GLY A 46 -15.89 -7.05 0.44
N ASP A 47 -15.63 -7.31 1.72
CA ASP A 47 -15.49 -6.33 2.79
C ASP A 47 -14.33 -5.36 2.55
N ALA A 48 -13.18 -5.86 2.08
CA ALA A 48 -12.05 -5.02 1.69
C ALA A 48 -12.42 -4.08 0.52
N ILE A 49 -13.18 -4.56 -0.47
CA ILE A 49 -13.68 -3.74 -1.58
C ILE A 49 -14.68 -2.69 -1.08
N GLU A 50 -15.60 -3.08 -0.19
CA GLU A 50 -16.58 -2.19 0.42
C GLU A 50 -15.91 -1.09 1.25
N MET A 51 -14.86 -1.44 2.01
CA MET A 51 -14.09 -0.50 2.81
C MET A 51 -13.29 0.45 1.92
N ALA A 52 -12.60 -0.07 0.90
CA ALA A 52 -11.86 0.73 -0.07
C ALA A 52 -12.72 1.82 -0.74
N ALA A 53 -14.01 1.53 -0.95
CA ALA A 53 -14.95 2.51 -1.53
C ALA A 53 -15.33 3.66 -0.59
N ARG A 54 -15.16 3.50 0.73
CA ARG A 54 -15.56 4.46 1.78
C ARG A 54 -14.39 5.20 2.42
N LEU A 55 -13.17 4.90 2.00
CA LEU A 55 -11.97 5.52 2.54
C LEU A 55 -12.03 7.05 2.47
N HIS A 56 -11.55 7.66 3.55
CA HIS A 56 -11.44 9.10 3.72
C HIS A 56 -9.96 9.55 3.65
N ALA A 57 -9.04 8.75 4.20
CA ALA A 57 -7.61 9.05 4.18
C ALA A 57 -6.77 7.86 3.73
N VAL A 58 -5.62 8.16 3.14
CA VAL A 58 -4.59 7.18 2.75
C VAL A 58 -3.27 7.61 3.34
N LEU A 59 -2.74 6.79 4.24
CA LEU A 59 -1.46 6.98 4.91
C LEU A 59 -0.42 6.08 4.26
N PHE A 60 0.78 6.60 4.08
CA PHE A 60 1.88 5.90 3.45
C PHE A 60 3.03 5.75 4.43
N ASP A 61 3.63 4.56 4.47
CA ASP A 61 5.00 4.45 4.95
C ASP A 61 5.97 5.09 3.94
N LYS A 62 7.17 5.42 4.43
CA LYS A 62 8.24 5.96 3.60
C LYS A 62 8.95 4.86 2.82
N THR A 63 9.57 3.94 3.55
CA THR A 63 10.62 3.05 3.04
C THR A 63 9.98 1.84 2.38
N GLY A 64 10.36 1.52 1.13
CA GLY A 64 9.75 0.44 0.36
C GLY A 64 8.34 0.73 -0.16
N THR A 65 7.71 1.82 0.30
CA THR A 65 6.37 2.24 -0.13
C THR A 65 6.43 3.42 -1.09
N LEU A 66 6.73 4.64 -0.61
CA LEU A 66 6.93 5.81 -1.49
C LEU A 66 8.30 5.79 -2.15
N THR A 67 9.24 5.05 -1.57
CA THR A 67 10.55 4.75 -2.14
C THR A 67 10.60 3.32 -2.67
N LEU A 68 11.64 2.98 -3.42
CA LEU A 68 11.79 1.66 -4.03
C LEU A 68 12.09 0.54 -3.01
N GLY A 69 12.53 0.88 -1.80
CA GLY A 69 12.95 -0.11 -0.80
C GLY A 69 14.27 -0.79 -1.17
N ARG A 70 14.96 -0.25 -2.16
CA ARG A 70 16.22 -0.76 -2.71
C ARG A 70 17.23 0.38 -2.66
N PRO A 71 17.85 0.61 -1.49
CA PRO A 71 18.83 1.67 -1.35
C PRO A 71 19.96 1.49 -2.36
N LEU A 72 20.42 2.60 -2.92
CA LEU A 72 21.53 2.65 -3.88
C LEU A 72 22.62 3.58 -3.35
N VAL A 73 23.86 3.31 -3.72
CA VAL A 73 24.97 4.24 -3.44
C VAL A 73 24.81 5.45 -4.36
N THR A 74 24.62 6.63 -3.76
CA THR A 74 24.44 7.89 -4.50
C THR A 74 25.66 8.79 -4.45
N GLY A 75 26.57 8.57 -3.49
CA GLY A 75 27.77 9.39 -3.34
C GLY A 75 28.88 8.64 -2.62
N VAL A 76 30.12 8.96 -3.00
CA VAL A 76 31.33 8.41 -2.39
C VAL A 76 32.31 9.56 -2.23
N GLU A 77 32.65 9.89 -0.98
CA GLU A 77 33.60 10.95 -0.65
C GLU A 77 34.84 10.33 -0.01
N THR A 78 36.00 10.56 -0.60
CA THR A 78 37.24 9.93 -0.16
C THR A 78 38.21 10.92 0.45
N ALA A 79 38.99 10.44 1.42
CA ALA A 79 40.16 11.15 1.91
C ALA A 79 41.26 11.17 0.83
N ALA A 80 42.17 12.14 0.94
CA ALA A 80 43.31 12.24 0.03
C ALA A 80 44.13 10.94 -0.01
N GLY A 81 44.35 10.42 -1.22
CA GLY A 81 45.09 9.17 -1.47
C GLY A 81 44.24 7.89 -1.43
N VAL A 82 42.91 7.99 -1.23
CA VAL A 82 41.99 6.85 -1.26
C VAL A 82 41.13 6.91 -2.52
N THR A 83 41.08 5.81 -3.28
CA THR A 83 40.21 5.70 -4.45
C THR A 83 38.78 5.34 -4.01
N PRO A 84 37.74 5.84 -4.72
CA PRO A 84 36.35 5.45 -4.45
C PRO A 84 36.14 3.94 -4.49
N GLU A 85 36.82 3.24 -5.39
CA GLU A 85 36.78 1.80 -5.54
C GLU A 85 37.28 1.10 -4.28
N ARG A 86 38.40 1.55 -3.70
CA ARG A 86 38.94 0.97 -2.48
C ARG A 86 38.01 1.19 -1.28
N LEU A 87 37.43 2.38 -1.18
CA LEU A 87 36.48 2.72 -0.12
C LEU A 87 35.24 1.82 -0.19
N LEU A 88 34.65 1.67 -1.39
CA LEU A 88 33.50 0.81 -1.64
C LEU A 88 33.83 -0.67 -1.44
N GLN A 89 35.00 -1.12 -1.88
CA GLN A 89 35.46 -2.49 -1.71
C GLN A 89 35.54 -2.86 -0.23
N LEU A 90 36.14 -1.99 0.60
CA LEU A 90 36.17 -2.18 2.05
C LEU A 90 34.76 -2.19 2.64
N ALA A 91 33.94 -1.19 2.31
CA ALA A 91 32.57 -1.07 2.81
C ALA A 91 31.73 -2.33 2.50
N ALA A 92 31.74 -2.77 1.24
CA ALA A 92 31.02 -3.95 0.78
C ALA A 92 31.55 -5.24 1.41
N SER A 93 32.86 -5.37 1.59
CA SER A 93 33.46 -6.59 2.18
C SER A 93 33.07 -6.75 3.65
N LEU A 94 33.17 -5.68 4.45
CA LEU A 94 32.76 -5.70 5.86
C LEU A 94 31.26 -5.98 6.01
N GLU A 95 30.43 -5.37 5.18
CA GLU A 95 28.97 -5.52 5.23
C GLU A 95 28.47 -6.84 4.60
N ALA A 96 29.32 -7.59 3.89
CA ALA A 96 28.93 -8.84 3.21
C ALA A 96 28.35 -9.91 4.15
N SER A 97 28.74 -9.88 5.43
CA SER A 97 28.27 -10.82 6.45
C SER A 97 27.00 -10.35 7.16
N THR A 98 26.51 -9.13 6.91
CA THR A 98 25.32 -8.58 7.56
C THR A 98 24.06 -8.79 6.71
N ARG A 99 22.91 -8.75 7.39
CA ARG A 99 21.59 -8.76 6.74
C ARG A 99 20.99 -7.35 6.65
N HIS A 100 21.82 -6.31 6.77
CA HIS A 100 21.32 -4.95 6.79
C HIS A 100 20.94 -4.48 5.37
N PRO A 101 19.82 -3.75 5.17
CA PRO A 101 19.43 -3.27 3.84
C PRO A 101 20.51 -2.43 3.13
N LEU A 102 21.31 -1.67 3.89
CA LEU A 102 22.44 -0.90 3.35
C LEU A 102 23.58 -1.78 2.83
N ALA A 103 23.76 -2.99 3.36
CA ALA A 103 24.76 -3.95 2.88
C ALA A 103 24.47 -4.36 1.43
N HIS A 104 23.19 -4.56 1.11
CA HIS A 104 22.77 -4.90 -0.24
C HIS A 104 23.14 -3.80 -1.25
N ALA A 105 22.95 -2.53 -0.89
CA ALA A 105 23.33 -1.38 -1.70
C ALA A 105 24.84 -1.37 -2.02
N LEU A 106 25.67 -1.60 -1.00
CA LEU A 106 27.12 -1.63 -1.12
C LEU A 106 27.61 -2.81 -1.96
N LEU A 107 27.05 -4.01 -1.73
CA LEU A 107 27.37 -5.22 -2.50
C LEU A 107 26.96 -5.08 -3.97
N GLN A 108 25.79 -4.49 -4.23
CA GLN A 108 25.31 -4.24 -5.59
C GLN A 108 26.22 -3.24 -6.31
N GLU A 109 26.61 -2.15 -5.64
CA GLU A 109 27.53 -1.15 -6.21
C GLU A 109 28.92 -1.76 -6.46
N ALA A 110 29.45 -2.56 -5.54
CA ALA A 110 30.72 -3.27 -5.71
C ALA A 110 30.66 -4.23 -6.90
N THR A 111 29.56 -4.97 -7.05
CA THR A 111 29.34 -5.88 -8.19
C THR A 111 29.24 -5.10 -9.51
N ALA A 112 28.50 -3.99 -9.54
CA ALA A 112 28.35 -3.15 -10.72
C ALA A 112 29.70 -2.57 -11.19
N ARG A 113 30.60 -2.27 -10.25
CA ARG A 113 31.96 -1.81 -10.51
C ARG A 113 32.99 -2.93 -10.65
N GLN A 114 32.57 -4.19 -10.64
CA GLN A 114 33.42 -5.38 -10.77
C GLN A 114 34.53 -5.45 -9.69
N LEU A 115 34.24 -4.99 -8.48
CA LEU A 115 35.16 -5.03 -7.35
C LEU A 115 35.09 -6.42 -6.68
N SER A 116 36.23 -7.08 -6.53
CA SER A 116 36.32 -8.32 -5.75
C SER A 116 36.20 -8.02 -4.26
N LEU A 117 35.40 -8.81 -3.54
CA LEU A 117 35.33 -8.70 -2.08
C LEU A 117 36.62 -9.20 -1.44
N LEU A 118 37.01 -8.54 -0.35
CA LEU A 118 38.18 -8.85 0.45
C LEU A 118 37.82 -9.84 1.54
N GLU A 119 38.80 -10.63 1.98
CA GLU A 119 38.61 -11.51 3.13
C GLU A 119 38.55 -10.69 4.42
N VAL A 120 37.47 -10.88 5.19
CA VAL A 120 37.25 -10.21 6.47
C VAL A 120 37.42 -11.22 7.59
N HIS A 121 38.36 -10.96 8.50
CA HIS A 121 38.56 -11.76 9.70
C HIS A 121 37.93 -11.07 10.92
N ALA A 122 37.37 -11.88 11.83
CA ALA A 122 36.78 -11.43 13.09
C ALA A 122 35.73 -10.31 12.93
N GLY A 123 34.91 -10.39 11.88
CA GLY A 123 33.83 -9.43 11.65
C GLY A 123 32.75 -9.49 12.74
N ALA A 124 32.40 -8.35 13.33
CA ALA A 124 31.36 -8.23 14.34
C ALA A 124 30.42 -7.05 14.05
N THR A 125 29.12 -7.27 14.23
CA THR A 125 28.11 -6.22 14.13
C THR A 125 27.85 -5.61 15.49
N VAL A 126 28.01 -4.30 15.61
CA VAL A 126 27.68 -3.52 16.80
C VAL A 126 26.34 -2.83 16.59
N ALA A 127 25.31 -3.31 17.31
CA ALA A 127 23.94 -2.82 17.16
C ALA A 127 23.85 -1.30 17.32
N GLY A 128 23.24 -0.64 16.32
CA GLY A 128 23.08 0.82 16.31
C GLY A 128 24.34 1.62 15.98
N ALA A 129 25.47 0.97 15.68
CA ALA A 129 26.73 1.64 15.34
C ALA A 129 27.23 1.28 13.95
N GLY A 130 27.48 0.00 13.67
CA GLY A 130 28.08 -0.46 12.41
C GLY A 130 28.70 -1.85 12.52
N VAL A 131 29.69 -2.11 11.67
CA VAL A 131 30.46 -3.35 11.58
C VAL A 131 31.94 -3.04 11.74
N ASP A 132 32.63 -3.82 12.56
CA ASP A 132 34.09 -3.86 12.62
C ASP A 132 34.65 -5.21 12.20
N GLY A 133 35.90 -5.23 11.77
CA GLY A 133 36.59 -6.45 11.35
C GLY A 133 38.02 -6.15 10.92
N THR A 134 38.76 -7.17 10.52
CA THR A 134 40.14 -7.03 10.04
C THR A 134 40.21 -7.37 8.56
N VAL A 135 40.79 -6.46 7.76
CA VAL A 135 41.00 -6.63 6.32
C VAL A 135 42.45 -6.29 6.01
N ASP A 136 43.12 -7.15 5.24
CA ASP A 136 44.55 -7.03 4.94
C ASP A 136 45.43 -6.89 6.20
N GLY A 137 45.04 -7.57 7.29
CA GLY A 137 45.73 -7.50 8.58
C GLY A 137 45.52 -6.18 9.36
N GLN A 138 44.69 -5.26 8.87
CA GLN A 138 44.42 -3.98 9.52
C GLN A 138 42.98 -3.88 10.04
N PRO A 139 42.77 -3.24 11.21
CA PRO A 139 41.43 -3.05 11.76
C PRO A 139 40.64 -2.08 10.89
N CYS A 140 39.44 -2.47 10.50
CA CYS A 140 38.54 -1.71 9.65
C CYS A 140 37.16 -1.56 10.32
N ARG A 141 36.50 -0.43 10.07
CA ARG A 141 35.16 -0.13 10.58
C ARG A 141 34.30 0.53 9.52
N VAL A 142 33.04 0.14 9.46
CA VAL A 142 32.01 0.73 8.58
C VAL A 142 30.79 1.02 9.43
N GLY A 143 30.27 2.24 9.41
CA GLY A 143 29.11 2.59 10.25
C GLY A 143 28.89 4.08 10.44
N ARG A 144 28.21 4.46 11.52
CA ARG A 144 27.98 5.88 11.87
C ARG A 144 29.31 6.60 12.09
N LEU A 145 29.45 7.81 11.54
CA LEU A 145 30.68 8.62 11.67
C LEU A 145 31.12 8.79 13.13
N SER A 146 30.17 9.04 14.04
CA SER A 146 30.44 9.23 15.47
C SER A 146 31.07 8.02 16.16
N TRP A 147 30.90 6.81 15.62
CA TRP A 147 31.48 5.58 16.16
C TRP A 147 32.76 5.18 15.42
N VAL A 148 32.77 5.33 14.09
CA VAL A 148 33.93 5.02 13.25
C VAL A 148 35.09 5.96 13.51
N ALA A 149 34.81 7.26 13.63
CA ALA A 149 35.79 8.33 13.84
C ALA A 149 35.20 9.40 14.79
N PRO A 150 35.18 9.15 16.12
CA PRO A 150 34.65 10.10 17.10
C PRO A 150 35.35 11.46 17.02
N ASP A 151 36.66 11.46 16.72
CA ASP A 151 37.50 12.65 16.56
C ASP A 151 37.54 13.19 15.12
N ALA A 152 36.59 12.81 14.26
CA ALA A 152 36.50 13.33 12.90
C ALA A 152 36.51 14.87 12.90
N ASP A 153 37.21 15.47 11.93
CA ASP A 153 37.31 16.92 11.84
C ASP A 153 35.96 17.58 11.45
N VAL A 154 35.94 18.91 11.51
CA VAL A 154 34.74 19.70 11.13
C VAL A 154 34.39 19.49 9.66
N HIS A 155 35.37 19.23 8.80
CA HIS A 155 35.15 18.99 7.38
C HIS A 155 34.28 17.75 7.15
N TRP A 156 34.64 16.59 7.71
CA TRP A 156 33.86 15.36 7.55
C TRP A 156 32.48 15.45 8.17
N ARG A 157 32.33 16.10 9.33
CA ARG A 157 31.01 16.33 9.95
C ARG A 157 30.13 17.22 9.07
N SER A 158 30.70 18.24 8.43
CA SER A 158 29.96 19.11 7.50
C SER A 158 29.52 18.37 6.24
N ARG A 159 30.37 17.50 5.68
CA ARG A 159 30.05 16.65 4.53
C ARG A 159 28.97 15.63 4.85
N GLN A 160 29.07 14.95 5.99
CA GLN A 160 28.01 14.08 6.48
C GLN A 160 26.68 14.84 6.60
N ALA A 161 26.68 16.02 7.23
CA ALA A 161 25.47 16.81 7.40
C ALA A 161 24.85 17.25 6.06
N ALA A 162 25.66 17.56 5.05
CA ALA A 162 25.18 17.89 3.71
C ALA A 162 24.54 16.67 3.00
N LEU A 163 25.19 15.51 3.06
CA LEU A 163 24.65 14.28 2.47
C LEU A 163 23.38 13.79 3.19
N GLU A 164 23.36 13.87 4.52
CA GLU A 164 22.16 13.57 5.32
C GLU A 164 21.06 14.60 5.07
N ALA A 165 21.44 15.85 4.83
CA ALA A 165 20.48 16.88 4.44
C ALA A 165 19.76 16.46 3.17
N ASP A 166 20.48 15.98 2.15
CA ASP A 166 19.94 15.45 0.89
C ASP A 166 19.17 14.11 1.03
N GLY A 167 18.95 13.64 2.25
CA GLY A 167 18.14 12.45 2.55
C GLY A 167 18.90 11.13 2.45
N ALA A 168 20.24 11.16 2.33
CA ALA A 168 21.06 9.96 2.32
C ALA A 168 21.35 9.45 3.73
N SER A 169 21.40 8.13 3.87
CA SER A 169 22.07 7.46 4.99
C SER A 169 23.57 7.44 4.73
N VAL A 170 24.36 8.03 5.63
CA VAL A 170 25.81 8.17 5.45
C VAL A 170 26.56 7.14 6.30
N LEU A 171 27.41 6.35 5.65
CA LEU A 171 28.31 5.39 6.28
C LEU A 171 29.74 5.92 6.19
N ALA A 172 30.41 6.02 7.34
CA ALA A 172 31.84 6.28 7.42
C ALA A 172 32.62 4.97 7.31
N VAL A 173 33.78 5.01 6.66
CA VAL A 173 34.68 3.87 6.51
C VAL A 173 36.06 4.27 7.03
N ALA A 174 36.62 3.46 7.93
CA ALA A 174 37.97 3.66 8.46
C ALA A 174 38.79 2.37 8.38
N GLN A 175 40.11 2.52 8.23
CA GLN A 175 41.10 1.45 8.29
C GLN A 175 42.32 1.93 9.08
N ALA A 176 42.87 1.07 9.93
CA ALA A 176 44.01 1.40 10.82
C ALA A 176 43.80 2.68 11.66
N GLY A 177 42.56 2.94 12.09
CA GLY A 177 42.19 4.12 12.88
C GLY A 177 42.10 5.43 12.08
N ARG A 178 42.36 5.40 10.76
CA ARG A 178 42.21 6.55 9.87
C ARG A 178 40.88 6.50 9.13
N LEU A 179 40.13 7.59 9.17
CA LEU A 179 38.94 7.78 8.34
C LEU A 179 39.34 7.84 6.86
N LEU A 180 38.82 6.91 6.07
CA LEU A 180 39.09 6.82 4.63
C LEU A 180 38.06 7.58 3.80
N GLY A 181 36.85 7.78 4.32
CA GLY A 181 35.80 8.55 3.66
C GLY A 181 34.39 8.20 4.09
N LEU A 182 33.43 8.71 3.33
CA LEU A 182 31.99 8.55 3.52
C LEU A 182 31.36 7.92 2.28
N VAL A 183 30.38 7.04 2.49
CA VAL A 183 29.52 6.48 1.45
C VAL A 183 28.09 6.89 1.75
N ALA A 184 27.48 7.60 0.81
CA ALA A 184 26.08 8.01 0.88
C ALA A 184 25.21 6.95 0.18
N VAL A 185 24.22 6.47 0.91
CA VAL A 185 23.26 5.48 0.44
C VAL A 185 21.86 6.06 0.56
N GLN A 186 21.11 6.07 -0.53
CA GLN A 186 19.78 6.64 -0.56
C GLN A 186 18.79 5.70 -1.24
N ASP A 187 17.57 5.66 -0.70
CA ASP A 187 16.46 4.97 -1.34
C ASP A 187 15.68 5.96 -2.20
N ALA A 188 15.68 5.72 -3.51
CA ALA A 188 15.08 6.65 -4.46
C ALA A 188 13.55 6.62 -4.36
N PRO A 189 12.87 7.78 -4.48
CA PRO A 189 11.42 7.82 -4.58
C PRO A 189 10.94 7.04 -5.82
N ARG A 190 9.77 6.41 -5.73
CA ARG A 190 9.16 5.77 -6.90
C ARG A 190 8.81 6.84 -7.94
N PRO A 191 9.11 6.62 -9.24
CA PRO A 191 8.87 7.61 -10.28
C PRO A 191 7.41 8.05 -10.41
N ASP A 192 6.46 7.18 -10.06
CA ASP A 192 5.02 7.44 -10.13
C ASP A 192 4.43 7.98 -8.82
N ALA A 193 5.19 8.03 -7.71
CA ALA A 193 4.67 8.43 -6.40
C ALA A 193 4.05 9.82 -6.39
N ALA A 194 4.72 10.83 -6.96
CA ALA A 194 4.21 12.20 -6.99
C ALA A 194 2.89 12.31 -7.78
N ALA A 195 2.81 11.63 -8.93
CA ALA A 195 1.61 11.61 -9.76
C ALA A 195 0.43 10.91 -9.04
N VAL A 196 0.71 9.78 -8.38
CA VAL A 196 -0.29 9.02 -7.62
C VAL A 196 -0.81 9.83 -6.43
N LEU A 197 0.06 10.46 -5.65
CA LEU A 197 -0.35 11.31 -4.52
C LEU A 197 -1.20 12.50 -5.01
N ALA A 198 -0.79 13.16 -6.10
CA ALA A 198 -1.60 14.21 -6.71
C ALA A 198 -2.99 13.71 -7.14
N ARG A 199 -3.05 12.51 -7.73
CA ARG A 199 -4.31 11.91 -8.18
C ARG A 199 -5.22 11.52 -7.02
N LEU A 200 -4.67 10.93 -5.96
CA LEU A 200 -5.44 10.63 -4.74
C LEU A 200 -5.99 11.90 -4.09
N ARG A 201 -5.21 12.98 -4.07
CA ARG A 201 -5.68 14.29 -3.58
C ARG A 201 -6.83 14.83 -4.43
N GLN A 202 -6.75 14.72 -5.76
CA GLN A 202 -7.86 15.10 -6.67
C GLN A 202 -9.12 14.25 -6.44
N LEU A 203 -8.97 12.99 -6.02
CA LEU A 203 -10.08 12.10 -5.66
C LEU A 203 -10.68 12.39 -4.28
N GLY A 204 -10.17 13.42 -3.59
CA GLY A 204 -10.67 13.92 -2.31
C GLY A 204 -10.08 13.24 -1.07
N PHE A 205 -9.06 12.40 -1.21
CA PHE A 205 -8.43 11.73 -0.06
C PHE A 205 -7.54 12.68 0.73
N ARG A 206 -7.59 12.57 2.06
CA ARG A 206 -6.52 13.12 2.91
C ARG A 206 -5.30 12.21 2.82
N LEU A 207 -4.13 12.80 2.69
CA LEU A 207 -2.87 12.06 2.58
C LEU A 207 -2.06 12.21 3.86
N GLY A 208 -1.22 11.24 4.15
CA GLY A 208 -0.22 11.37 5.20
C GLY A 208 0.99 10.47 4.94
N LEU A 209 2.18 10.95 5.30
CA LEU A 209 3.41 10.17 5.32
C LEU A 209 3.81 9.93 6.77
N LEU A 210 3.92 8.66 7.15
CA LEU A 210 4.38 8.24 8.47
C LEU A 210 5.77 7.62 8.33
N SER A 211 6.76 8.15 9.03
CA SER A 211 8.12 7.61 8.97
C SER A 211 8.80 7.62 10.34
N GLY A 212 9.67 6.63 10.57
CA GLY A 212 10.59 6.61 11.70
C GLY A 212 11.87 7.42 11.45
N ASP A 213 12.08 7.91 10.22
CA ASP A 213 13.27 8.66 9.85
C ASP A 213 13.29 10.06 10.45
N ARG A 214 14.48 10.67 10.47
CA ARG A 214 14.67 12.05 10.94
C ARG A 214 13.84 13.05 10.14
N ARG A 215 13.56 14.19 10.76
CA ARG A 215 12.78 15.29 10.17
C ARG A 215 13.21 15.67 8.74
N LEU A 216 14.51 15.92 8.55
CA LEU A 216 15.01 16.53 7.32
C LEU A 216 14.81 15.64 6.06
N PRO A 217 15.20 14.34 6.06
CA PRO A 217 14.86 13.42 4.97
C PRO A 217 13.37 13.32 4.64
N VAL A 218 12.51 13.28 5.67
CA VAL A 218 11.05 13.19 5.48
C VAL A 218 10.50 14.46 4.84
N GLN A 219 10.98 15.63 5.27
CA GLN A 219 10.58 16.92 4.70
C GLN A 219 10.99 17.06 3.24
N GLN A 220 12.21 16.66 2.89
CA GLN A 220 12.67 16.70 1.51
C GLN A 220 11.89 15.76 0.60
N LEU A 221 11.67 14.51 1.03
CA LEU A 221 10.83 13.58 0.29
C LEU A 221 9.41 14.15 0.12
N GLY A 222 8.85 14.70 1.20
CA GLY A 222 7.55 15.36 1.16
C GLY A 222 7.50 16.49 0.13
N MET A 223 8.51 17.36 0.09
CA MET A 223 8.62 18.42 -0.90
C MET A 223 8.74 17.88 -2.34
N ALA A 224 9.60 16.87 -2.56
CA ALA A 224 9.78 16.24 -3.86
C ALA A 224 8.51 15.58 -4.39
N LEU A 225 7.66 15.05 -3.49
CA LEU A 225 6.42 14.37 -3.81
C LEU A 225 5.17 15.29 -3.77
N GLY A 226 5.32 16.56 -3.39
CA GLY A 226 4.21 17.51 -3.29
C GLY A 226 3.26 17.25 -2.11
N LEU A 227 3.79 16.71 -1.01
CA LEU A 227 3.11 16.60 0.28
C LEU A 227 3.24 17.91 1.08
N ARG A 228 2.22 18.24 1.84
CA ARG A 228 2.16 19.43 2.70
C ARG A 228 2.79 19.14 4.06
N ALA A 229 3.27 20.17 4.74
CA ALA A 229 3.95 20.00 6.03
C ALA A 229 3.07 19.34 7.11
N ASP A 230 1.75 19.56 7.09
CA ASP A 230 0.77 18.95 8.01
C ASP A 230 0.46 17.48 7.71
N GLU A 231 0.81 17.01 6.50
CA GLU A 231 0.67 15.62 6.06
C GLU A 231 1.90 14.77 6.45
N LEU A 232 2.99 15.39 6.92
CA LEU A 232 4.25 14.70 7.23
C LEU A 232 4.37 14.40 8.73
N ALA A 233 4.77 13.17 9.04
CA ALA A 233 5.18 12.77 10.38
C ALA A 233 6.48 11.97 10.33
N TRP A 234 7.42 12.34 11.20
CA TRP A 234 8.79 11.84 11.24
C TRP A 234 9.17 11.43 12.66
N GLU A 235 10.27 10.70 12.81
CA GLU A 235 10.81 10.19 14.08
C GLU A 235 9.77 9.40 14.90
N LEU A 236 8.80 8.79 14.22
CA LEU A 236 7.75 8.01 14.85
C LEU A 236 8.26 6.64 15.28
N ARG A 237 8.03 6.31 16.54
CA ARG A 237 8.09 4.93 17.03
C ARG A 237 6.88 4.12 16.53
N PRO A 238 6.96 2.78 16.49
CA PRO A 238 5.82 1.94 16.08
C PRO A 238 4.51 2.27 16.81
N GLU A 239 4.56 2.53 18.12
CA GLU A 239 3.38 2.87 18.93
C GLU A 239 2.78 4.22 18.51
N GLN A 240 3.64 5.20 18.20
CA GLN A 240 3.21 6.53 17.77
C GLN A 240 2.62 6.50 16.35
N LYS A 241 3.11 5.62 15.46
CA LYS A 241 2.46 5.36 14.16
C LYS A 241 1.03 4.87 14.37
N LEU A 242 0.83 3.91 15.28
CA LEU A 242 -0.50 3.35 15.60
C LEU A 242 -1.44 4.41 16.18
N GLU A 243 -0.99 5.20 17.15
CA GLU A 243 -1.77 6.30 17.73
C GLU A 243 -2.23 7.30 16.67
N ARG A 244 -1.36 7.62 15.71
CA ARG A 244 -1.67 8.54 14.61
C ARG A 244 -2.72 7.98 13.66
N ILE A 245 -2.63 6.69 13.34
CA ILE A 245 -3.65 5.98 12.54
C ILE A 245 -4.99 6.03 13.26
N VAL A 246 -5.05 5.64 14.52
CA VAL A 246 -6.28 5.64 15.34
C VAL A 246 -6.89 7.04 15.45
N ALA A 247 -6.07 8.07 15.66
CA ALA A 247 -6.53 9.45 15.73
C ALA A 247 -7.20 9.92 14.42
N LEU A 248 -6.67 9.51 13.26
CA LEU A 248 -7.26 9.84 11.96
C LEU A 248 -8.52 9.02 11.65
N ARG A 249 -8.59 7.78 12.16
CA ARG A 249 -9.79 6.92 12.04
C ARG A 249 -11.01 7.53 12.71
N ALA A 250 -10.84 8.35 13.73
CA ALA A 250 -11.93 9.09 14.36
C ALA A 250 -12.70 10.02 13.40
N ALA A 251 -12.06 10.46 12.30
CA ALA A 251 -12.69 11.32 11.28
C ALA A 251 -13.31 10.52 10.11
N GLY A 252 -13.06 9.21 10.01
CA GLY A 252 -13.54 8.35 8.93
C GLY A 252 -12.53 7.27 8.55
N PRO A 253 -12.90 6.32 7.68
CA PRO A 253 -12.06 5.15 7.40
C PRO A 253 -10.70 5.50 6.79
N VAL A 254 -9.65 4.86 7.28
CA VAL A 254 -8.25 5.14 6.90
C VAL A 254 -7.63 3.90 6.29
N ALA A 255 -6.91 4.09 5.18
CA ALA A 255 -6.00 3.08 4.66
C ALA A 255 -4.56 3.36 5.10
N MET A 256 -3.81 2.29 5.38
CA MET A 256 -2.37 2.34 5.54
C MET A 256 -1.74 1.60 4.36
N VAL A 257 -0.72 2.20 3.73
CA VAL A 257 0.03 1.65 2.61
C VAL A 257 1.45 1.36 3.10
N GLY A 258 1.91 0.13 2.92
CA GLY A 258 3.19 -0.36 3.41
C GLY A 258 3.79 -1.45 2.52
N ASP A 259 5.04 -1.85 2.80
CA ASP A 259 5.69 -3.00 2.14
C ASP A 259 5.27 -4.36 2.72
N GLY A 260 4.60 -4.35 3.89
CA GLY A 260 4.11 -5.53 4.60
C GLY A 260 5.18 -6.31 5.38
N ILE A 261 6.44 -5.87 5.39
CA ILE A 261 7.52 -6.52 6.16
C ILE A 261 7.66 -5.84 7.52
N ASN A 262 7.83 -4.52 7.52
CA ASN A 262 8.08 -3.75 8.75
C ASN A 262 6.81 -3.09 9.29
N ASP A 263 5.80 -2.90 8.45
CA ASP A 263 4.59 -2.14 8.78
C ASP A 263 3.36 -3.02 9.02
N ALA A 264 3.51 -4.35 9.17
CA ALA A 264 2.38 -5.25 9.42
C ALA A 264 1.46 -4.80 10.58
N PRO A 265 1.98 -4.33 11.74
CA PRO A 265 1.13 -3.79 12.80
C PRO A 265 0.35 -2.53 12.39
N ALA A 266 0.96 -1.65 11.59
CA ALA A 266 0.32 -0.42 11.11
C ALA A 266 -0.76 -0.73 10.05
N LEU A 267 -0.50 -1.69 9.16
CA LEU A 267 -1.47 -2.18 8.19
C LEU A 267 -2.70 -2.77 8.89
N ALA A 268 -2.50 -3.60 9.91
CA ALA A 268 -3.58 -4.22 10.67
C ALA A 268 -4.40 -3.23 11.53
N ALA A 269 -3.83 -2.08 11.90
CA ALA A 269 -4.52 -1.06 12.69
C ALA A 269 -5.41 -0.11 11.86
N ALA A 270 -5.18 -0.06 10.55
CA ALA A 270 -6.00 0.69 9.61
C ALA A 270 -7.35 -0.02 9.34
N ASP A 271 -8.30 0.70 8.74
CA ASP A 271 -9.54 0.06 8.27
C ASP A 271 -9.30 -0.75 6.98
N LEU A 272 -8.25 -0.38 6.22
CA LEU A 272 -7.77 -1.12 5.06
C LEU A 272 -6.23 -1.10 5.00
N GLY A 273 -5.60 -2.26 5.17
CA GLY A 273 -4.18 -2.44 4.91
C GLY A 273 -3.91 -2.69 3.43
N ILE A 274 -3.06 -1.86 2.82
CA ILE A 274 -2.62 -2.00 1.42
C ILE A 274 -1.12 -2.34 1.40
N ALA A 275 -0.77 -3.53 0.89
CA ALA A 275 0.62 -3.90 0.63
C ALA A 275 1.01 -3.58 -0.82
N VAL A 276 2.19 -2.99 -1.02
CA VAL A 276 2.76 -2.68 -2.35
C VAL A 276 4.09 -3.39 -2.58
N GLY A 277 4.39 -3.73 -3.84
CA GLY A 277 5.69 -4.24 -4.26
C GLY A 277 5.75 -5.76 -4.47
N THR A 278 6.97 -6.29 -4.54
CA THR A 278 7.27 -7.72 -4.68
C THR A 278 7.08 -8.43 -3.34
N GLY A 279 5.84 -8.48 -2.86
CA GLY A 279 5.51 -9.01 -1.54
C GLY A 279 5.89 -10.48 -1.41
N THR A 280 6.84 -10.75 -0.51
CA THR A 280 7.04 -12.05 0.12
C THR A 280 5.71 -12.58 0.66
N GLN A 281 5.55 -13.90 0.83
CA GLN A 281 4.30 -14.52 1.27
C GLN A 281 3.69 -13.84 2.52
N ILE A 282 4.55 -13.34 3.41
CA ILE A 282 4.20 -12.67 4.67
C ILE A 282 3.43 -11.35 4.45
N ALA A 283 3.80 -10.55 3.44
CA ALA A 283 3.10 -9.32 3.11
C ALA A 283 1.71 -9.62 2.50
N GLN A 284 1.60 -10.72 1.76
CA GLN A 284 0.32 -11.17 1.19
C GLN A 284 -0.64 -11.66 2.28
N ASP A 285 -0.11 -12.23 3.37
CA ASP A 285 -0.86 -12.80 4.50
C ASP A 285 -1.28 -11.75 5.55
N SER A 286 -0.79 -10.51 5.48
CA SER A 286 -1.13 -9.43 6.42
C SER A 286 -2.01 -8.30 5.87
N ALA A 287 -2.12 -8.11 4.55
CA ALA A 287 -2.88 -7.00 3.94
C ALA A 287 -4.26 -7.37 3.36
N ASP A 288 -5.21 -6.44 3.44
CA ASP A 288 -6.56 -6.56 2.87
C ASP A 288 -6.57 -6.36 1.35
N LEU A 289 -5.63 -5.56 0.84
CA LEU A 289 -5.38 -5.33 -0.58
C LEU A 289 -3.89 -5.48 -0.86
N VAL A 290 -3.53 -6.35 -1.81
CA VAL A 290 -2.16 -6.46 -2.33
C VAL A 290 -2.12 -5.92 -3.74
N VAL A 291 -1.26 -4.92 -3.97
CA VAL A 291 -0.98 -4.35 -5.30
C VAL A 291 0.28 -5.01 -5.84
N MET A 292 0.11 -5.87 -6.85
CA MET A 292 1.23 -6.58 -7.47
C MET A 292 2.08 -5.65 -8.34
N GLY A 293 3.40 -5.77 -8.19
CA GLY A 293 4.38 -5.01 -8.95
C GLY A 293 4.82 -3.72 -8.25
N ASP A 294 5.66 -2.95 -8.92
CA ASP A 294 6.38 -1.81 -8.33
C ASP A 294 5.70 -0.44 -8.55
N ARG A 295 4.48 -0.42 -9.11
CA ARG A 295 3.77 0.83 -9.44
C ARG A 295 2.67 1.12 -8.42
N LEU A 296 2.72 2.31 -7.82
CA LEU A 296 1.70 2.80 -6.89
C LEU A 296 0.38 3.15 -7.59
N GLU A 297 0.40 3.29 -8.92
CA GLU A 297 -0.81 3.52 -9.73
C GLU A 297 -1.90 2.46 -9.46
N GLY A 298 -1.52 1.23 -9.11
CA GLY A 298 -2.45 0.16 -8.74
C GLY A 298 -3.36 0.53 -7.56
N ILE A 299 -2.90 1.38 -6.63
CA ILE A 299 -3.73 1.89 -5.53
C ILE A 299 -4.89 2.73 -6.08
N VAL A 300 -4.60 3.68 -6.98
CA VAL A 300 -5.62 4.53 -7.59
C VAL A 300 -6.65 3.69 -8.34
N GLN A 301 -6.18 2.71 -9.11
CA GLN A 301 -7.03 1.78 -9.85
C GLN A 301 -7.92 0.95 -8.92
N ALA A 302 -7.36 0.41 -7.83
CA ALA A 302 -8.10 -0.37 -6.84
C ALA A 302 -9.20 0.46 -6.17
N LEU A 303 -8.90 1.69 -5.74
CA LEU A 303 -9.87 2.56 -5.09
C LEU A 303 -10.97 3.03 -6.07
N ALA A 304 -10.60 3.31 -7.33
CA ALA A 304 -11.57 3.64 -8.37
C ALA A 304 -12.51 2.46 -8.68
N LEU A 305 -11.94 1.24 -8.79
CA LEU A 305 -12.71 0.02 -8.98
C LEU A 305 -13.67 -0.22 -7.82
N ALA A 306 -13.21 -0.10 -6.59
CA ALA A 306 -14.03 -0.25 -5.39
C ALA A 306 -15.24 0.72 -5.38
N ARG A 307 -15.03 2.00 -5.69
CA ARG A 307 -16.11 2.99 -5.80
C ARG A 307 -17.12 2.63 -6.90
N ARG A 308 -16.66 2.17 -8.07
CA ARG A 308 -17.53 1.70 -9.17
C ARG A 308 -18.32 0.45 -8.78
N THR A 309 -17.68 -0.49 -8.10
CA THR A 309 -18.30 -1.70 -7.56
C THR A 309 -19.44 -1.35 -6.61
N MET A 310 -19.22 -0.47 -5.64
CA MET A 310 -20.29 -0.05 -4.73
C MET A 310 -21.39 0.77 -5.41
N ALA A 311 -21.08 1.51 -6.47
CA ALA A 311 -22.12 2.14 -7.30
C ALA A 311 -22.99 1.08 -8.01
N LYS A 312 -22.39 0.01 -8.53
CA LYS A 312 -23.12 -1.11 -9.17
C LYS A 312 -23.95 -1.91 -8.17
N VAL A 313 -23.42 -2.17 -6.97
CA VAL A 313 -24.20 -2.77 -5.87
C VAL A 313 -25.44 -1.92 -5.57
N ARG A 314 -25.29 -0.60 -5.38
CA ARG A 314 -26.44 0.29 -5.14
C ARG A 314 -27.44 0.27 -6.30
N GLN A 315 -26.99 0.26 -7.55
CA GLN A 315 -27.88 0.11 -8.70
C GLN A 315 -28.69 -1.19 -8.64
N ASN A 316 -28.04 -2.32 -8.37
CA ASN A 316 -28.71 -3.62 -8.26
C ASN A 316 -29.72 -3.66 -7.11
N LEU A 317 -29.39 -3.08 -5.96
CA LEU A 317 -30.31 -2.96 -4.83
C LEU A 317 -31.52 -2.10 -5.18
N VAL A 318 -31.32 -0.93 -5.82
CA VAL A 318 -32.41 -0.07 -6.28
C VAL A 318 -33.32 -0.80 -7.28
N TRP A 319 -32.76 -1.57 -8.21
CA TRP A 319 -33.55 -2.39 -9.13
C TRP A 319 -34.34 -3.49 -8.40
N ALA A 320 -33.70 -4.23 -7.50
CA ALA A 320 -34.35 -5.31 -6.75
C ALA A 320 -35.50 -4.79 -5.89
N PHE A 321 -35.30 -3.70 -5.15
CA PHE A 321 -36.34 -3.08 -4.33
C PHE A 321 -37.41 -2.38 -5.16
N GLY A 322 -37.03 -1.63 -6.19
CA GLY A 322 -37.96 -0.92 -7.07
C GLY A 322 -38.91 -1.87 -7.79
N TYR A 323 -38.40 -3.02 -8.26
CA TYR A 323 -39.22 -4.08 -8.82
C TYR A 323 -40.25 -4.60 -7.79
N ASN A 324 -39.82 -4.96 -6.58
CA ASN A 324 -40.74 -5.47 -5.55
C ASN A 324 -41.79 -4.42 -5.15
N LEU A 325 -41.41 -3.15 -5.05
CA LEU A 325 -42.31 -2.04 -4.70
C LEU A 325 -43.44 -1.87 -5.73
N ILE A 326 -43.17 -2.11 -7.01
CA ILE A 326 -44.15 -1.98 -8.09
C ILE A 326 -45.02 -3.25 -8.20
N VAL A 327 -44.40 -4.44 -8.16
CA VAL A 327 -45.11 -5.69 -8.47
C VAL A 327 -45.94 -6.19 -7.28
N LEU A 328 -45.59 -5.86 -6.05
CA LEU A 328 -46.32 -6.31 -4.85
C LEU A 328 -47.75 -5.72 -4.75
N PRO A 329 -47.98 -4.41 -4.96
CA PRO A 329 -49.34 -3.85 -5.06
C PRO A 329 -50.15 -4.44 -6.22
N ILE A 330 -49.49 -4.73 -7.35
CA ILE A 330 -50.13 -5.37 -8.50
C ILE A 330 -50.57 -6.81 -8.13
N ALA A 331 -49.71 -7.56 -7.45
CA ALA A 331 -50.02 -8.90 -6.94
C ALA A 331 -51.14 -8.88 -5.89
N ALA A 332 -51.23 -7.82 -5.08
CA ALA A 332 -52.30 -7.62 -4.11
C ALA A 332 -53.65 -7.24 -4.77
N GLY A 333 -53.68 -7.02 -6.08
CA GLY A 333 -54.91 -6.78 -6.83
C GLY A 333 -55.32 -5.31 -6.99
N VAL A 334 -54.39 -4.35 -6.80
CA VAL A 334 -54.68 -2.91 -7.01
C VAL A 334 -55.24 -2.61 -8.40
N LEU A 335 -54.87 -3.40 -9.43
CA LEU A 335 -55.36 -3.24 -10.81
C LEU A 335 -56.69 -3.94 -11.10
N LEU A 336 -57.19 -4.76 -10.17
CA LEU A 336 -58.41 -5.55 -10.35
C LEU A 336 -59.69 -4.71 -10.54
N PRO A 337 -59.98 -3.68 -9.72
CA PRO A 337 -61.26 -2.96 -9.80
C PRO A 337 -61.39 -2.04 -11.02
N GLY A 338 -60.27 -1.60 -11.63
CA GLY A 338 -60.28 -0.70 -12.78
C GLY A 338 -59.96 -1.35 -14.14
N PHE A 339 -59.03 -2.31 -14.15
CA PHE A 339 -58.53 -2.91 -15.40
C PHE A 339 -58.88 -4.39 -15.54
N GLY A 340 -59.46 -5.03 -14.52
CA GLY A 340 -59.73 -6.47 -14.51
C GLY A 340 -58.47 -7.34 -14.59
N LEU A 341 -57.29 -6.76 -14.37
CA LEU A 341 -56.01 -7.46 -14.47
C LEU A 341 -55.67 -8.14 -13.14
N LEU A 342 -55.39 -9.44 -13.22
CA LEU A 342 -54.93 -10.25 -12.10
C LEU A 342 -53.54 -10.82 -12.42
N LEU A 343 -52.59 -10.58 -11.53
CA LEU A 343 -51.27 -11.18 -11.64
C LEU A 343 -51.34 -12.64 -11.20
N THR A 344 -51.30 -13.56 -12.16
CA THR A 344 -51.34 -14.99 -11.84
C THR A 344 -50.00 -15.44 -11.25
N PRO A 345 -49.97 -16.47 -10.37
CA PRO A 345 -48.72 -16.97 -9.80
C PRO A 345 -47.63 -17.35 -10.82
N PRO A 346 -47.95 -17.96 -11.99
CA PRO A 346 -46.94 -18.20 -13.04
C PRO A 346 -46.33 -16.91 -13.61
N LEU A 347 -47.14 -15.87 -13.82
CA LEU A 347 -46.66 -14.59 -14.33
C LEU A 347 -45.81 -13.86 -13.27
N ALA A 348 -46.20 -13.93 -12.00
CA ALA A 348 -45.39 -13.46 -10.88
C ALA A 348 -44.00 -14.13 -10.86
N ALA A 349 -43.94 -15.46 -11.03
CA ALA A 349 -42.68 -16.20 -11.07
C ALA A 349 -41.80 -15.80 -12.28
N LEU A 350 -42.39 -15.59 -13.46
CA LEU A 350 -41.66 -15.12 -14.64
C LEU A 350 -41.05 -13.73 -14.41
N LEU A 351 -41.82 -12.79 -13.87
CA LEU A 351 -41.34 -11.44 -13.59
C LEU A 351 -40.18 -11.45 -12.56
N MET A 352 -40.23 -12.34 -11.56
CA MET A 352 -39.13 -12.51 -10.60
C MET A 352 -37.85 -13.04 -11.24
N ALA A 353 -37.98 -13.98 -12.19
CA ALA A 353 -36.84 -14.50 -12.94
C ALA A 353 -36.19 -13.39 -13.77
N LEU A 354 -37.00 -12.55 -14.45
CA LEU A 354 -36.51 -11.40 -15.23
C LEU A 354 -35.78 -10.36 -14.35
N SER A 355 -36.28 -10.09 -13.15
CA SER A 355 -35.61 -9.22 -12.16
C SER A 355 -34.21 -9.74 -11.81
N SER A 356 -34.11 -11.05 -11.53
CA SER A 356 -32.83 -11.71 -11.20
C SER A 356 -31.84 -11.66 -12.37
N ILE A 357 -32.31 -11.92 -13.60
CA ILE A 357 -31.49 -11.82 -14.82
C ILE A 357 -30.97 -10.40 -15.00
N THR A 358 -31.80 -9.39 -14.79
CA THR A 358 -31.42 -7.98 -14.94
C THR A 358 -30.30 -7.59 -13.97
N VAL A 359 -30.39 -8.02 -12.71
CA VAL A 359 -29.36 -7.79 -11.68
C VAL A 359 -28.02 -8.44 -12.07
N VAL A 360 -28.06 -9.68 -12.56
CA VAL A 360 -26.85 -10.41 -13.00
C VAL A 360 -26.24 -9.74 -14.23
N LEU A 361 -27.04 -9.38 -15.24
CA LEU A 361 -26.56 -8.68 -16.43
C LEU A 361 -25.92 -7.34 -16.08
N ASN A 362 -26.55 -6.56 -15.18
CA ASN A 362 -25.97 -5.28 -14.75
C ASN A 362 -24.64 -5.45 -13.99
N ALA A 363 -24.51 -6.52 -13.19
CA ALA A 363 -23.24 -6.86 -12.55
C ALA A 363 -22.14 -7.18 -13.57
N LEU A 364 -22.47 -7.94 -14.62
CA LEU A 364 -21.53 -8.30 -15.69
C LEU A 364 -21.07 -7.10 -16.52
N LEU A 365 -21.86 -6.02 -16.61
CA LEU A 365 -21.46 -4.78 -17.29
C LEU A 365 -20.26 -4.09 -16.63
N LEU A 366 -19.96 -4.39 -15.35
CA LEU A 366 -18.75 -3.91 -14.69
C LEU A 366 -17.48 -4.35 -15.43
N ARG A 367 -17.49 -5.52 -16.10
CA ARG A 367 -16.34 -6.04 -16.88
C ARG A 367 -15.94 -5.16 -18.08
N ARG A 368 -16.84 -4.30 -18.56
CA ARG A 368 -16.63 -3.49 -19.78
C ARG A 368 -16.10 -2.09 -19.49
N ALA A 369 -15.93 -1.71 -18.22
CA ALA A 369 -15.55 -0.38 -17.76
C ALA A 369 -14.21 -0.36 -17.00
#